data_AF-A0A226HL28-F1
#
_entry.id   AF-A0A226HL28-F1
#
_cell.length_a   1.000
_cell.length_b   1.000
_cell.length_c   1.000
_cell.angle_alpha   90.00
_cell.angle_beta   90.00
_cell.angle_gamma   90.00
#
_symmetry.space_group_name_H-M   'P 1'
#
loop_
_entity.id
_entity.type
_entity.pdbx_description
1 polymer ?
#
loop_
_entity_poly.entity_id
_entity_poly.type
_entity_poly.pdbx_seq_one_letter_code
_entity_poly.pdbx_strand_id
1 'polypeptide(L)'
;MSFSKPFHRNYRPLKQSPNSGYSSWAYIVDHQYSANPEYYTRAFSIIQQDILKLFEFVEPSDTNNSTYSFRIHELLTRICIEVEANFKAILRENVLKIVGTYMIFLL
;
A
#
# COMPACT_ATOMS: atom_id res chain seq x y z
N MET A 1 -0.20 -11.78 25.53
CA MET A 1 0.84 -10.73 25.60
C MET A 1 0.72 -9.84 24.38
N SER A 2 -0.01 -8.73 24.46
CA SER A 2 -0.02 -7.73 23.40
C SER A 2 1.20 -6.85 23.57
N PHE A 3 1.94 -6.63 22.49
CA PHE A 3 2.93 -5.56 22.46
C PHE A 3 2.25 -4.23 22.83
N SER A 4 2.96 -3.31 23.47
CA SER A 4 2.47 -1.99 23.89
C SER A 4 2.10 -1.05 22.73
N LYS A 5 2.26 -1.50 21.49
CA LYS A 5 2.00 -0.71 20.29
C LYS A 5 1.41 -1.60 19.22
N PRO A 6 0.11 -1.50 18.93
CA PRO A 6 -0.33 -1.68 17.57
C PRO A 6 0.27 -0.54 16.73
N PHE A 7 1.23 -0.86 15.84
CA PHE A 7 1.69 0.09 14.82
C PHE A 7 0.53 0.36 13.85
N HIS A 8 0.12 1.61 13.69
CA HIS A 8 -0.92 2.03 12.75
C HIS A 8 -0.54 1.66 11.31
N ARG A 9 -1.53 1.57 10.41
CA ARG A 9 -1.31 1.32 8.97
C ARG A 9 -0.54 0.06 8.59
N ASN A 10 -0.50 -0.94 9.46
CA ASN A 10 0.17 -2.21 9.20
C ASN A 10 -0.80 -3.38 9.20
N TYR A 11 -0.66 -4.27 8.22
CA TYR A 11 -1.35 -5.55 8.23
C TYR A 11 -0.84 -6.44 9.37
N ARG A 12 -1.75 -7.13 10.06
CA ARG A 12 -1.42 -8.04 11.17
C ARG A 12 -1.98 -9.43 10.92
N PRO A 13 -1.11 -10.45 10.81
CA PRO A 13 -1.58 -11.82 10.87
C PRO A 13 -1.97 -12.19 12.31
N LEU A 14 -3.02 -12.99 12.46
CA LEU A 14 -3.38 -13.59 13.74
C LEU A 14 -2.37 -14.68 14.11
N LYS A 15 -1.89 -14.65 15.35
CA LYS A 15 -1.10 -15.76 15.89
C LYS A 15 -2.01 -16.98 16.07
N GLN A 16 -1.63 -18.11 15.48
CA GLN A 16 -2.38 -19.36 15.61
C GLN A 16 -2.38 -19.84 17.07
N SER A 17 -3.57 -20.06 17.64
CA SER A 17 -3.78 -20.60 18.99
C SER A 17 -5.16 -21.26 19.07
N PRO A 18 -5.45 -22.07 20.11
CA PRO A 18 -6.83 -22.46 20.38
C PRO A 18 -7.72 -21.21 20.42
N ASN A 19 -8.82 -21.21 19.65
CA ASN A 19 -9.76 -20.08 19.47
C ASN A 19 -9.26 -18.84 18.69
N SER A 20 -8.11 -18.86 18.00
CA SER A 20 -7.57 -17.70 17.25
C SER A 20 -8.41 -17.23 16.05
N GLY A 21 -9.50 -17.92 15.71
CA GLY A 21 -10.45 -17.55 14.65
C GLY A 21 -11.80 -17.00 15.12
N TYR A 22 -12.16 -17.15 16.39
CA TYR A 22 -13.52 -16.86 16.87
C TYR A 22 -13.83 -15.35 16.95
N SER A 23 -12.82 -14.50 17.01
CA SER A 23 -12.96 -13.02 17.06
C SER A 23 -11.84 -12.31 16.30
N SER A 24 -11.42 -12.91 15.20
CA SER A 24 -10.36 -12.43 14.30
C SER A 24 -10.56 -10.98 13.84
N TRP A 25 -11.81 -10.62 13.52
CA TRP A 25 -12.19 -9.29 13.06
C TRP A 25 -11.85 -8.18 14.06
N ALA A 26 -12.04 -8.42 15.37
CA ALA A 26 -11.80 -7.42 16.41
C ALA A 26 -10.31 -7.08 16.57
N TYR A 27 -9.42 -8.00 16.18
CA TYR A 27 -7.97 -7.80 16.16
C TYR A 27 -7.47 -7.11 14.89
N ILE A 28 -8.24 -7.15 13.81
CA ILE A 28 -7.91 -6.55 12.51
C ILE A 28 -8.32 -5.07 12.48
N VAL A 29 -9.40 -4.71 13.19
CA VAL A 29 -9.95 -3.36 13.19
C VAL A 29 -9.11 -2.45 14.09
N ASP A 30 -8.32 -1.57 13.46
CA ASP A 30 -7.72 -0.42 14.11
C ASP A 30 -8.57 0.82 13.80
N HIS A 31 -9.31 1.32 14.80
CA HIS A 31 -10.14 2.52 14.64
C HIS A 31 -9.33 3.79 14.35
N GLN A 32 -8.03 3.77 14.66
CA GLN A 32 -7.08 4.83 14.36
C GLN A 32 -6.12 4.41 13.24
N TYR A 33 -6.54 3.47 12.38
CA TYR A 33 -5.70 2.94 11.30
C TYR A 33 -5.12 4.04 10.41
N SER A 34 -5.91 5.04 10.05
CA SER A 34 -5.48 6.22 9.28
C SER A 34 -6.46 7.35 9.52
N ALA A 35 -5.97 8.59 9.60
CA ALA A 35 -6.84 9.77 9.68
C ALA A 35 -7.70 9.95 8.42
N ASN A 36 -7.19 9.53 7.25
CA ASN A 36 -7.86 9.67 5.96
C ASN A 36 -7.60 8.42 5.08
N PRO A 37 -8.27 7.29 5.35
CA PRO A 37 -8.06 6.04 4.59
C PRO A 37 -8.52 6.13 3.13
N GLU A 38 -9.51 6.99 2.86
CA GLU A 38 -10.10 7.26 1.54
C GLU A 38 -9.06 7.66 0.47
N TYR A 39 -7.94 8.29 0.85
CA TYR A 39 -6.91 8.68 -0.13
C TYR A 39 -6.22 7.46 -0.73
N TYR A 40 -5.93 6.44 0.08
CA TYR A 40 -5.21 5.25 -0.39
C TYR A 40 -6.12 4.34 -1.21
N THR A 41 -7.39 4.21 -0.81
CA THR A 41 -8.39 3.47 -1.60
C THR A 41 -8.62 4.15 -2.94
N ARG A 42 -8.72 5.48 -2.97
CA ARG A 42 -8.87 6.24 -4.22
C ARG A 42 -7.66 6.06 -5.14
N ALA A 43 -6.44 6.23 -4.63
CA ALA A 43 -5.22 6.07 -5.42
C ALA A 43 -5.12 4.67 -6.04
N PHE A 44 -5.45 3.64 -5.25
CA PHE A 44 -5.52 2.26 -5.73
C PHE A 44 -6.57 2.08 -6.83
N SER A 45 -7.79 2.60 -6.65
CA SER A 45 -8.85 2.52 -7.67
C SER A 45 -8.44 3.18 -8.99
N ILE A 46 -7.71 4.30 -8.94
CA ILE A 46 -7.17 4.97 -10.14
C ILE A 46 -6.15 4.08 -10.85
N ILE A 47 -5.21 3.48 -10.11
CA ILE A 47 -4.23 2.55 -10.67
C ILE A 47 -4.93 1.36 -11.34
N GLN A 48 -5.96 0.80 -10.70
CA GLN A 48 -6.74 -0.31 -11.28
C GLN A 48 -7.40 0.09 -12.60
N GLN A 49 -8.01 1.27 -12.67
CA GLN A 49 -8.60 1.77 -13.91
C GLN A 49 -7.56 1.92 -15.03
N ASP A 50 -6.36 2.38 -14.70
CA ASP A 50 -5.30 2.55 -15.70
C ASP A 50 -4.70 1.21 -16.16
N ILE A 51 -4.64 0.21 -15.29
CA ILE A 51 -4.32 -1.18 -15.67
C ILE A 51 -5.37 -1.73 -16.64
N LEU A 52 -6.66 -1.55 -16.36
CA LEU A 52 -7.72 -2.03 -17.25
C LEU A 52 -7.63 -1.38 -18.63
N LYS A 53 -7.36 -0.07 -18.69
CA LYS A 53 -7.10 0.63 -19.96
C LYS A 53 -5.86 0.11 -20.67
N LEU A 54 -4.80 -0.25 -19.94
CA LEU A 54 -3.60 -0.84 -20.55
C LEU A 54 -3.93 -2.17 -21.24
N PHE A 55 -4.80 -2.98 -20.63
CA PHE A 55 -5.24 -4.26 -21.19
C PHE A 55 -6.08 -4.14 -22.46
N GLU A 56 -6.61 -2.96 -22.79
CA GLU A 56 -7.21 -2.70 -24.12
C GLU A 56 -6.16 -2.72 -25.25
N PHE A 57 -4.88 -2.50 -24.92
CA PHE A 57 -3.79 -2.43 -25.90
C PHE A 57 -2.81 -3.61 -25.80
N VAL A 58 -2.56 -4.12 -24.60
CA VAL A 58 -1.58 -5.19 -24.35
C VAL A 58 -2.24 -6.27 -23.50
N GLU A 59 -2.46 -7.43 -24.10
CA GLU A 59 -3.00 -8.58 -23.38
C GLU A 59 -1.99 -9.09 -22.34
N PRO A 60 -2.41 -9.35 -21.08
CA PRO A 60 -1.54 -9.91 -20.06
C PRO A 60 -1.21 -11.37 -20.37
N SER A 61 -0.13 -11.59 -21.12
CA SER A 61 0.40 -12.90 -21.49
C SER A 61 1.92 -12.93 -21.39
N ASP A 62 2.50 -14.10 -21.19
CA ASP A 62 3.96 -14.27 -21.08
C ASP A 62 4.70 -13.77 -22.33
N THR A 63 4.07 -13.90 -23.50
CA THR A 63 4.59 -13.40 -24.78
C THR A 63 4.81 -11.88 -24.78
N ASN A 64 3.98 -11.14 -24.03
CA ASN A 64 4.00 -9.68 -23.99
C ASN A 64 4.83 -9.12 -22.82
N ASN A 65 5.57 -9.97 -22.09
CA ASN A 65 6.33 -9.53 -20.92
C ASN A 65 7.45 -8.52 -21.26
N SER A 66 8.03 -8.62 -22.46
CA SER A 66 9.04 -7.67 -22.96
C SER A 66 8.44 -6.45 -23.68
N THR A 67 7.11 -6.31 -23.72
CA THR A 67 6.46 -5.19 -24.39
C THR A 67 6.71 -3.89 -23.64
N TYR A 68 7.23 -2.90 -24.35
CA TYR A 68 7.48 -1.57 -23.81
C TYR A 68 6.57 -0.53 -24.47
N SER A 69 6.05 0.39 -23.66
CA SER A 69 5.26 1.54 -24.12
C SER A 69 5.38 2.67 -23.12
N PHE A 70 5.27 3.92 -23.60
CA PHE A 70 5.21 5.09 -22.72
C PHE A 70 4.08 4.99 -21.68
N ARG A 71 2.96 4.35 -22.02
CA ARG A 71 1.84 4.13 -21.08
C ARG A 71 2.23 3.18 -19.94
N ILE A 72 2.99 2.12 -20.25
CA ILE A 72 3.50 1.17 -19.25
C ILE A 72 4.47 1.88 -18.32
N HIS A 73 5.37 2.69 -18.87
CA HIS A 73 6.30 3.50 -18.09
C HIS A 73 5.58 4.51 -17.17
N GLU A 74 4.57 5.23 -17.69
CA GLU A 74 3.78 6.16 -16.89
C GLU A 74 3.02 5.44 -15.75
N LEU A 75 2.38 4.31 -16.05
CA LEU A 75 1.67 3.51 -15.06
C LEU A 75 2.62 3.01 -13.97
N LEU A 76 3.78 2.48 -14.34
CA LEU A 76 4.81 2.04 -13.40
C LEU A 76 5.29 3.19 -12.51
N THR A 77 5.55 4.36 -13.10
CA THR A 77 5.96 5.56 -12.36
C THR A 77 4.89 5.97 -11.34
N ARG A 78 3.61 5.98 -11.74
CA ARG A 78 2.50 6.29 -10.83
C ARG A 78 2.41 5.29 -9.68
N ILE A 79 2.54 3.99 -9.97
CA ILE A 79 2.55 2.94 -8.94
C ILE A 79 3.69 3.18 -7.94
N CYS A 80 4.91 3.45 -8.42
CA CYS A 80 6.06 3.73 -7.55
C CYS A 80 5.81 4.92 -6.62
N ILE A 81 5.28 6.03 -7.15
CA ILE A 81 4.97 7.24 -6.35
C ILE A 81 3.94 6.94 -5.27
N GLU A 82 2.86 6.24 -5.61
CA GLU A 82 1.81 5.91 -4.64
C GLU A 82 2.28 4.92 -3.57
N VAL A 83 3.08 3.91 -3.95
CA VAL A 83 3.70 2.96 -3.01
C VAL A 83 4.65 3.68 -2.07
N GLU A 84 5.51 4.56 -2.59
CA GLU A 84 6.44 5.35 -1.78
C GLU A 84 5.69 6.27 -0.80
N ALA A 85 4.64 6.95 -1.26
CA ALA A 85 3.80 7.80 -0.43
C ALA A 85 3.11 7.01 0.70
N ASN A 86 2.64 5.80 0.41
CA ASN A 86 2.06 4.90 1.41
C ASN A 86 3.10 4.49 2.47
N PHE A 87 4.29 4.04 2.06
CA PHE A 87 5.35 3.66 2.99
C PHE A 87 5.83 4.85 3.84
N LYS A 88 5.97 6.04 3.26
CA LYS A 88 6.28 7.27 4.00
C LYS A 88 5.22 7.55 5.08
N ALA A 89 3.94 7.33 4.79
CA ALA A 89 2.87 7.51 5.76
C ALA A 89 2.94 6.48 6.91
N ILE A 90 3.17 5.20 6.59
CA ILE A 90 3.36 4.14 7.60
C ILE A 90 4.54 4.49 8.52
N LEU A 91 5.68 4.89 7.96
CA LEU A 91 6.89 5.18 8.74
C LEU A 91 6.71 6.40 9.66
N ARG A 92 6.08 7.48 9.16
CA ARG A 92 5.80 8.70 9.93
C ARG A 92 4.89 8.44 11.12
N GLU A 93 3.92 7.54 10.98
CA GLU A 93 2.94 7.28 12.04
C GLU A 93 3.50 6.38 13.16
N ASN A 94 4.53 5.58 12.87
CA ASN A 94 4.95 4.50 13.75
C ASN A 94 6.33 4.65 14.39
N VAL A 95 7.31 5.23 13.68
CA VAL A 95 8.72 5.18 14.12
C VAL A 95 9.45 6.49 13.84
N LEU A 96 9.18 7.15 12.72
CA LEU A 96 10.03 8.18 12.17
C LEU A 96 9.52 9.58 12.52
N LYS A 97 10.03 10.16 13.62
CA LYS A 97 9.92 11.60 13.88
C LYS A 97 11.00 12.30 13.06
N ILE A 98 10.60 12.95 11.96
CA ILE A 98 11.53 13.73 11.14
C ILE A 98 12.03 14.92 11.97
N VAL A 99 13.27 14.85 12.46
CA VAL A 99 14.00 16.00 13.00
C VAL A 99 14.84 16.54 11.86
N GLY A 100 14.32 17.55 11.15
CA GLY A 100 15.01 18.20 10.03
C GLY A 100 14.50 17.77 8.65
N THR A 101 14.15 18.76 7.83
CA THR A 101 13.61 18.60 6.48
C THR A 101 14.69 18.13 5.50
N TYR A 102 15.02 16.84 5.52
CA TYR A 102 15.73 16.22 4.41
C TYR A 102 14.73 15.51 3.53
N MET A 103 14.40 16.19 2.45
CA MET A 103 13.60 15.70 1.34
C MET A 103 14.36 14.54 0.69
N ILE A 104 14.15 13.33 1.19
CA ILE A 104 14.59 12.09 0.53
C ILE A 104 13.71 11.93 -0.71
N PHE A 105 14.17 12.52 -1.81
CA PHE A 105 13.94 12.01 -3.14
C PHE A 105 14.79 10.74 -3.26
N LEU A 106 14.14 9.58 -3.22
CA LEU A 106 14.74 8.34 -3.73
C LEU A 106 14.39 8.30 -5.22
N LEU A 107 15.31 8.79 -6.05
CA LEU A 107 15.48 8.38 -7.44
C LEU A 107 16.71 7.46 -7.50
#